data_AF-A0A8T0BET5-F1
#
_entry.id   AF-A0A8T0BET5-F1
#
_cell.length_a   1.000
_cell.length_b   1.000
_cell.length_c   1.000
_cell.angle_alpha   90.00
_cell.angle_beta   90.00
_cell.angle_gamma   90.00
#
_symmetry.space_group_name_H-M   'P 1'
#
loop_
_entity.id
_entity.type
_entity.pdbx_description
1 polymer ?
#
loop_
_entity_poly.entity_id
_entity_poly.type
_entity_poly.pdbx_seq_one_letter_code
_entity_poly.pdbx_strand_id
1 'polypeptide(L)'
;MSLVDSTEENTPLLKGDADSMQDAGRSRWRSIRVMYFTMFLSSVGFTIVITSIWPYLQKIDNSTDASFLGWVVAAYSLGQMVASPLFGLWSNHRPRKEPLVCSIVINIAANVYYSYLYLPPSHNKYHMLLARVFVGFGAGNVAVVRSYVAGATSLNERTSAMANMSACQALGFILGPALQAALSFIGENGFSIDVISLRLNMYTAPALLAACFGVINILLVLIVLREHQVDDHGKQIRAINYVSEERLDVPPEVEGNIDQVAVLTSNILFFIILFIFAVFETISTPLSMDMFAWTRKQAVLYNGIILAAIGFESIIVFLVVKVISVRFGDRPVLLTGLAIIFIGFFILLPWGNQYPKIQWADLQNNSLPALVRSSVSNSSVEPTGCPSDQIWCQFTPVIHLAQYLTSDILIGVGYPACNVMSYTLYSKILGPKPQGVYMGWLTASGSGARTLGPVFVSHVYTMLGPRWAFSLICSIVLAAIVLLMAMYRRLIAFSVRYGRIQE
;
A
#
# COMPACT_ATOMS: atom_id res chain seq x y z
N MET A 1 -42.90 -44.13 -48.93
CA MET A 1 -43.87 -43.76 -47.89
C MET A 1 -43.16 -43.85 -46.54
N SER A 2 -43.40 -42.87 -45.66
CA SER A 2 -42.82 -42.56 -44.33
C SER A 2 -41.33 -42.17 -44.30
N LEU A 3 -40.95 -40.89 -44.14
CA LEU A 3 -41.00 -40.02 -42.93
C LEU A 3 -40.26 -40.63 -41.72
N VAL A 4 -39.04 -40.13 -41.45
CA VAL A 4 -38.62 -39.71 -40.10
C VAL A 4 -37.72 -38.49 -40.29
N ASP A 5 -38.34 -37.33 -40.14
CA ASP A 5 -37.73 -36.06 -39.79
C ASP A 5 -37.17 -36.22 -38.36
N SER A 6 -35.86 -36.14 -38.18
CA SER A 6 -35.25 -36.05 -36.84
C SER A 6 -34.88 -34.60 -36.58
N THR A 7 -35.92 -33.90 -36.17
CA THR A 7 -35.91 -32.72 -35.30
C THR A 7 -34.57 -32.49 -34.59
N GLU A 8 -33.80 -31.53 -35.10
CA GLU A 8 -32.92 -30.69 -34.27
C GLU A 8 -33.79 -29.97 -33.24
N GLU A 9 -34.07 -30.62 -32.11
CA GLU A 9 -34.46 -29.93 -30.87
C GLU A 9 -33.25 -29.14 -30.35
N ASN A 10 -32.95 -28.03 -31.01
CA ASN A 10 -32.20 -26.92 -30.41
C ASN A 10 -33.09 -26.31 -29.32
N THR A 11 -33.12 -26.94 -28.15
CA THR A 11 -33.86 -26.49 -26.97
C THR A 11 -33.50 -25.02 -26.65
N PRO A 12 -34.45 -24.06 -26.79
CA PRO A 12 -34.21 -22.65 -26.47
C PRO A 12 -33.86 -22.42 -24.99
N LEU A 13 -34.18 -23.40 -24.12
CA LEU A 13 -33.79 -23.43 -22.71
C LEU A 13 -32.27 -23.49 -22.49
N LEU A 14 -31.55 -24.36 -23.21
CA LEU A 14 -30.09 -24.48 -23.08
C LEU A 14 -29.34 -23.25 -23.59
N LYS A 15 -29.90 -22.58 -24.62
CA LYS A 15 -29.35 -21.33 -25.16
C LYS A 15 -29.60 -20.15 -24.19
N GLY A 16 -30.78 -20.10 -23.57
CA GLY A 16 -31.10 -19.13 -22.53
C GLY A 16 -30.22 -19.28 -21.28
N ASP A 17 -29.95 -20.52 -20.86
CA ASP A 17 -29.05 -20.79 -19.73
C ASP A 17 -27.60 -20.39 -20.03
N ALA A 18 -27.12 -20.66 -21.24
CA ALA A 18 -25.77 -20.26 -21.68
C ALA A 18 -25.60 -18.74 -21.76
N ASP A 19 -26.58 -18.02 -22.32
CA ASP A 19 -26.56 -16.55 -22.39
C ASP A 19 -26.65 -15.92 -20.99
N SER A 20 -27.47 -16.47 -20.10
CA SER A 20 -27.59 -16.00 -18.72
C SER A 20 -26.29 -16.19 -17.90
N MET A 21 -25.60 -17.32 -18.09
CA MET A 21 -24.30 -17.60 -17.46
C MET A 21 -23.21 -16.66 -17.98
N GLN A 22 -23.20 -16.35 -19.28
CA GLN A 22 -22.25 -15.38 -19.84
C GLN A 22 -22.48 -13.96 -19.30
N ASP A 23 -23.74 -13.52 -19.21
CA ASP A 23 -24.07 -12.20 -18.70
C ASP A 23 -23.76 -12.06 -17.21
N ALA A 24 -23.99 -13.12 -16.42
CA ALA A 24 -23.56 -13.19 -15.02
C ALA A 24 -22.03 -13.09 -14.89
N GLY A 25 -21.28 -13.77 -15.77
CA GLY A 25 -19.82 -13.65 -15.84
C GLY A 25 -19.34 -12.24 -16.19
N ARG A 26 -19.96 -11.59 -17.17
CA ARG A 26 -19.65 -10.19 -17.55
C ARG A 26 -19.95 -9.23 -16.40
N SER A 27 -21.08 -9.39 -15.70
CA SER A 27 -21.47 -8.56 -14.57
C SER A 27 -20.49 -8.67 -13.39
N ARG A 28 -20.06 -9.90 -13.09
CA ARG A 28 -19.04 -10.21 -12.07
C ARG A 28 -17.73 -9.46 -12.36
N TRP A 29 -17.20 -9.58 -13.57
CA TRP A 29 -15.94 -8.94 -13.94
C TRP A 29 -16.05 -7.42 -14.05
N ARG A 30 -17.22 -6.86 -14.43
CA ARG A 30 -17.48 -5.42 -14.33
C ARG A 30 -17.33 -4.95 -12.88
N SER A 31 -17.95 -5.66 -11.94
CA SER A 31 -17.86 -5.34 -10.50
C SER A 31 -16.44 -5.47 -9.94
N ILE A 32 -15.67 -6.47 -10.38
CA ILE A 32 -14.25 -6.60 -10.01
C ILE A 32 -13.42 -5.44 -10.56
N ARG A 33 -13.68 -4.97 -11.80
CA ARG A 33 -12.98 -3.81 -12.36
C ARG A 33 -13.34 -2.51 -11.63
N VAL A 34 -14.58 -2.36 -11.14
CA VAL A 34 -14.94 -1.27 -10.22
C VAL A 34 -14.03 -1.29 -9.01
N MET A 35 -13.87 -2.44 -8.37
CA MET A 35 -12.99 -2.59 -7.20
C MET A 35 -11.53 -2.21 -7.49
N TYR A 36 -10.99 -2.57 -8.67
CA TYR A 36 -9.65 -2.13 -9.09
C TYR A 36 -9.55 -0.61 -9.19
N PHE A 37 -10.56 0.02 -9.80
CA PHE A 37 -10.59 1.47 -9.95
C PHE A 37 -10.79 2.19 -8.60
N THR A 38 -11.63 1.67 -7.71
CA THR A 38 -11.79 2.14 -6.34
C THR A 38 -10.45 2.11 -5.59
N MET A 39 -9.66 1.03 -5.75
CA MET A 39 -8.32 0.92 -5.15
C MET A 39 -7.34 1.93 -5.75
N PHE A 40 -7.36 2.12 -7.07
CA PHE A 40 -6.57 3.12 -7.78
C PHE A 40 -6.85 4.53 -7.24
N LEU A 41 -8.12 4.96 -7.23
CA LEU A 41 -8.52 6.28 -6.74
C LEU A 41 -8.16 6.51 -5.27
N SER A 42 -8.35 5.47 -4.42
CA SER A 42 -7.97 5.54 -3.00
C SER A 42 -6.45 5.71 -2.83
N SER A 43 -5.67 5.08 -3.70
CA SER A 43 -4.20 5.14 -3.67
C SER A 43 -3.68 6.50 -4.17
N VAL A 44 -4.28 7.06 -5.22
CA VAL A 44 -4.02 8.44 -5.67
C VAL A 44 -4.36 9.44 -4.57
N GLY A 45 -5.54 9.33 -3.95
CA GLY A 45 -5.97 10.23 -2.88
C GLY A 45 -5.07 10.19 -1.64
N PHE A 46 -4.43 9.05 -1.37
CA PHE A 46 -3.42 8.95 -0.30
C PHE A 46 -2.14 9.73 -0.63
N THR A 47 -1.56 9.53 -1.82
CA THR A 47 -0.24 10.09 -2.16
C THR A 47 -0.28 11.52 -2.69
N ILE A 48 -1.39 11.97 -3.28
CA ILE A 48 -1.51 13.31 -3.89
C ILE A 48 -1.31 14.46 -2.90
N VAL A 49 -1.48 14.23 -1.59
CA VAL A 49 -1.29 15.29 -0.59
C VAL A 49 0.13 15.24 -0.01
N ILE A 50 0.82 14.08 -0.03
CA ILE A 50 2.02 13.82 0.76
C ILE A 50 3.12 14.87 0.54
N THR A 51 3.40 15.26 -0.70
CA THR A 51 4.53 16.16 -0.97
C THR A 51 4.20 17.64 -0.69
N SER A 52 2.93 18.00 -0.50
CA SER A 52 2.49 19.36 -0.12
C SER A 52 2.16 19.52 1.36
N ILE A 53 2.06 18.44 2.14
CA ILE A 53 1.73 18.51 3.58
C ILE A 53 2.72 19.42 4.32
N TRP A 54 4.03 19.24 4.11
CA TRP A 54 5.04 19.99 4.85
C TRP A 54 4.99 21.51 4.56
N PRO A 55 5.04 21.96 3.29
CA PRO A 55 4.86 23.38 2.98
C PRO A 55 3.53 23.95 3.49
N TYR A 56 2.44 23.19 3.41
CA TYR A 56 1.13 23.66 3.87
C TYR A 56 1.09 23.82 5.40
N LEU A 57 1.68 22.86 6.13
CA LEU A 57 1.79 22.86 7.58
C LEU A 57 2.57 24.09 8.06
N GLN A 58 3.69 24.40 7.41
CA GLN A 58 4.44 25.63 7.68
C GLN A 58 3.56 26.86 7.46
N LYS A 59 2.86 26.95 6.32
CA LYS A 59 2.01 28.11 6.00
C LYS A 59 0.89 28.37 7.02
N ILE A 60 0.32 27.33 7.62
CA ILE A 60 -0.75 27.46 8.63
C ILE A 60 -0.22 27.60 10.06
N ASP A 61 0.99 27.09 10.33
CA ASP A 61 1.64 27.13 11.64
C ASP A 61 3.18 27.00 11.49
N ASN A 62 3.86 28.15 11.37
CA ASN A 62 5.32 28.25 11.24
C ASN A 62 6.09 27.72 12.47
N SER A 63 5.44 27.46 13.60
CA SER A 63 6.09 26.96 14.83
C SER A 63 6.32 25.44 14.83
N THR A 64 6.01 24.77 13.72
CA THR A 64 5.92 23.32 13.67
C THR A 64 7.22 22.67 13.19
N ASP A 65 7.69 21.66 13.92
CA ASP A 65 8.91 20.91 13.59
C ASP A 65 8.64 19.65 12.75
N ALA A 66 9.71 19.08 12.19
CA ALA A 66 9.66 17.83 11.41
C ALA A 66 9.09 16.64 12.19
N SER A 67 9.20 16.64 13.53
CA SER A 67 8.62 15.60 14.39
C SER A 67 7.09 15.57 14.30
N PHE A 68 6.44 16.74 14.26
CA PHE A 68 4.99 16.85 14.14
C PHE A 68 4.52 16.48 12.74
N LEU A 69 5.29 16.81 11.69
CA LEU A 69 5.03 16.29 10.34
C LEU A 69 4.97 14.74 10.35
N GLY A 70 5.89 14.09 11.07
CA GLY A 70 5.87 12.64 11.27
C GLY A 70 4.54 12.13 11.83
N TRP A 71 3.99 12.81 12.85
CA TRP A 71 2.67 12.50 13.39
C TRP A 71 1.53 12.72 12.38
N VAL A 72 1.59 13.79 11.58
CA VAL A 72 0.60 14.10 10.53
C VAL A 72 0.61 13.03 9.41
N VAL A 73 1.78 12.53 9.04
CA VAL A 73 1.91 11.44 8.08
C VAL A 73 1.39 10.12 8.69
N ALA A 74 1.76 9.82 9.94
CA ALA A 74 1.33 8.62 10.65
C ALA A 74 -0.18 8.58 10.96
N ALA A 75 -0.81 9.74 11.15
CA ALA A 75 -2.23 9.88 11.47
C ALA A 75 -3.15 9.18 10.45
N TYR A 76 -2.79 9.21 9.16
CA TYR A 76 -3.52 8.47 8.12
C TYR A 76 -3.48 6.97 8.37
N SER A 77 -2.29 6.42 8.60
CA SER A 77 -2.11 4.99 8.87
C SER A 77 -2.81 4.55 10.14
N LEU A 78 -2.80 5.38 11.20
CA LEU A 78 -3.55 5.14 12.44
C LEU A 78 -5.06 5.09 12.21
N GLY A 79 -5.62 6.05 11.47
CA GLY A 79 -7.03 6.04 11.09
C GLY A 79 -7.41 4.78 10.31
N GLN A 80 -6.59 4.41 9.32
CA GLN A 80 -6.80 3.20 8.52
C GLN A 80 -6.71 1.92 9.36
N MET A 81 -5.78 1.87 10.31
CA MET A 81 -5.57 0.72 11.20
C MET A 81 -6.82 0.41 12.02
N VAL A 82 -7.49 1.44 12.55
CA VAL A 82 -8.73 1.27 13.32
C VAL A 82 -9.92 0.97 12.39
N ALA A 83 -10.02 1.67 11.27
CA ALA A 83 -11.17 1.54 10.38
C ALA A 83 -11.24 0.21 9.63
N SER A 84 -10.09 -0.37 9.27
CA SER A 84 -10.02 -1.61 8.46
C SER A 84 -10.79 -2.79 9.07
N PRO A 85 -10.60 -3.17 10.35
CA PRO A 85 -11.38 -4.24 10.97
C PRO A 85 -12.86 -3.88 11.14
N LEU A 86 -13.19 -2.60 11.41
CA LEU A 86 -14.57 -2.15 11.56
C LEU A 86 -15.36 -2.30 10.25
N PHE A 87 -14.83 -1.77 9.15
CA PHE A 87 -15.46 -1.90 7.84
C PHE A 87 -15.43 -3.35 7.33
N GLY A 88 -14.39 -4.12 7.67
CA GLY A 88 -14.33 -5.56 7.39
C GLY A 88 -15.39 -6.37 8.14
N LEU A 89 -15.70 -6.01 9.39
CA LEU A 89 -16.77 -6.64 10.15
C LEU A 89 -18.15 -6.29 9.60
N TRP A 90 -18.35 -5.03 9.23
CA TRP A 90 -19.58 -4.57 8.60
C TRP A 90 -19.82 -5.28 7.26
N SER A 91 -18.79 -5.41 6.42
CA SER A 91 -18.89 -6.07 5.11
C SER A 91 -19.18 -7.57 5.16
N ASN A 92 -19.01 -8.20 6.33
CA ASN A 92 -19.37 -9.59 6.55
C ASN A 92 -20.87 -9.78 6.81
N HIS A 93 -21.54 -8.80 7.40
CA HIS A 93 -22.95 -8.89 7.81
C HIS A 93 -23.91 -8.14 6.89
N ARG A 94 -23.38 -7.23 6.06
CA ARG A 94 -24.16 -6.38 5.14
C ARG A 94 -23.53 -6.37 3.75
N PRO A 95 -24.30 -6.02 2.69
CA PRO A 95 -23.76 -5.89 1.35
C PRO A 95 -22.54 -4.97 1.32
N ARG A 96 -21.48 -5.36 0.62
CA ARG A 96 -20.18 -4.63 0.65
C ARG A 96 -20.29 -3.20 0.13
N LYS A 97 -21.34 -2.91 -0.66
CA LYS A 97 -21.71 -1.58 -1.13
C LYS A 97 -21.90 -0.57 0.01
N GLU A 98 -22.54 -0.96 1.12
CA GLU A 98 -22.85 -0.06 2.25
C GLU A 98 -21.57 0.46 2.95
N PRO A 99 -20.67 -0.41 3.48
CA PRO A 99 -19.44 0.06 4.11
C PRO A 99 -18.51 0.76 3.10
N LEU A 100 -18.50 0.38 1.83
CA LEU A 100 -17.72 1.09 0.79
C LEU A 100 -18.21 2.53 0.58
N VAL A 101 -19.51 2.75 0.43
CA VAL A 101 -20.05 4.11 0.24
C VAL A 101 -19.81 4.95 1.50
N CYS A 102 -20.07 4.39 2.68
CA CYS A 102 -19.86 5.10 3.95
C CYS A 102 -18.39 5.56 4.12
N SER A 103 -17.45 4.64 3.91
CA SER A 103 -16.01 4.95 4.00
C SER A 103 -15.56 6.01 2.99
N ILE A 104 -16.07 5.97 1.75
CA ILE A 104 -15.75 7.00 0.74
C ILE A 104 -16.39 8.36 1.11
N VAL A 105 -17.61 8.40 1.65
CA VAL A 105 -18.23 9.63 2.14
C VAL A 105 -17.39 10.27 3.26
N ILE A 106 -16.92 9.47 4.22
CA ILE A 106 -16.02 9.95 5.27
C ILE A 106 -14.74 10.53 4.65
N ASN A 107 -14.17 9.84 3.67
CA ASN A 107 -12.97 10.31 2.97
C ASN A 107 -13.19 11.64 2.23
N ILE A 108 -14.33 11.81 1.54
CA ILE A 108 -14.71 13.06 0.87
C ILE A 108 -14.84 14.18 1.90
N ALA A 109 -15.62 13.97 2.95
CA ALA A 109 -15.84 14.97 4.00
C ALA A 109 -14.51 15.38 4.66
N ALA A 110 -13.62 14.42 4.91
CA ALA A 110 -12.31 14.67 5.50
C ALA A 110 -11.37 15.46 4.57
N ASN A 111 -11.40 15.19 3.25
CA ASN A 111 -10.63 15.96 2.28
C ASN A 111 -11.19 17.38 2.09
N VAL A 112 -12.51 17.54 2.10
CA VAL A 112 -13.14 18.86 2.11
C VAL A 112 -12.74 19.62 3.37
N TYR A 113 -12.80 18.97 4.54
CA TYR A 113 -12.33 19.54 5.80
C TYR A 113 -10.84 19.94 5.74
N TYR A 114 -9.98 19.10 5.15
CA TYR A 114 -8.56 19.42 4.92
C TYR A 114 -8.37 20.68 4.05
N SER A 115 -9.22 20.87 3.03
CA SER A 115 -9.15 22.05 2.18
C SER A 115 -9.49 23.35 2.92
N TYR A 116 -10.27 23.26 4.01
CA TYR A 116 -10.72 24.39 4.82
C TYR A 116 -9.87 24.64 6.09
N LEU A 117 -8.69 24.04 6.21
CA LEU A 117 -7.82 24.17 7.39
C LEU A 117 -7.33 25.61 7.70
N TYR A 118 -7.50 26.56 6.79
CA TYR A 118 -7.16 27.97 7.01
C TYR A 118 -8.25 28.79 7.72
N LEU A 119 -9.47 28.26 7.86
CA LEU A 119 -10.60 28.95 8.51
C LEU A 119 -10.51 28.98 10.04
N PRO A 120 -10.13 27.89 10.74
CA PRO A 120 -10.03 27.92 12.19
C PRO A 120 -9.02 29.01 12.65
N PRO A 121 -9.35 29.80 13.68
CA PRO A 121 -8.51 30.90 14.13
C PRO A 121 -7.31 30.46 14.97
N SER A 122 -7.31 29.22 15.49
CA SER A 122 -6.25 28.71 16.37
C SER A 122 -6.07 27.19 16.19
N HIS A 123 -4.88 26.67 16.57
CA HIS A 123 -4.56 25.23 16.60
C HIS A 123 -4.63 24.49 15.25
N ASN A 124 -4.34 25.19 14.14
CA ASN A 124 -4.44 24.68 12.77
C ASN A 124 -3.66 23.37 12.53
N LYS A 125 -2.50 23.19 13.17
CA LYS A 125 -1.71 21.95 13.07
C LYS A 125 -2.47 20.70 13.58
N TYR A 126 -3.29 20.83 14.62
CA TYR A 126 -4.10 19.74 15.16
C TYR A 126 -5.32 19.46 14.28
N HIS A 127 -5.89 20.49 13.65
CA HIS A 127 -6.93 20.30 12.64
C HIS A 127 -6.40 19.52 11.43
N MET A 128 -5.17 19.79 10.99
CA MET A 128 -4.53 19.00 9.92
C MET A 128 -4.34 17.54 10.34
N LEU A 129 -3.82 17.31 11.55
CA LEU A 129 -3.68 15.97 12.13
C LEU A 129 -5.03 15.23 12.11
N LEU A 130 -6.09 15.86 12.61
CA LEU A 130 -7.43 15.29 12.67
C LEU A 130 -8.00 14.99 11.28
N ALA A 131 -7.84 15.90 10.32
CA ALA A 131 -8.25 15.67 8.93
C ALA A 131 -7.56 14.43 8.36
N ARG A 132 -6.25 14.25 8.62
CA ARG A 132 -5.49 13.07 8.17
C ARG A 132 -5.99 11.77 8.82
N VAL A 133 -6.36 11.80 10.10
CA VAL A 133 -7.00 10.65 10.77
C VAL A 133 -8.29 10.26 10.05
N PHE A 134 -9.18 11.20 9.75
CA PHE A 134 -10.45 10.89 9.07
C PHE A 134 -10.27 10.45 7.62
N VAL A 135 -9.32 11.04 6.88
CA VAL A 135 -8.95 10.57 5.53
C VAL A 135 -8.46 9.11 5.62
N GLY A 136 -7.63 8.79 6.61
CA GLY A 136 -7.17 7.44 6.91
C GLY A 136 -8.31 6.49 7.31
N PHE A 137 -9.26 6.96 8.11
CA PHE A 137 -10.43 6.19 8.50
C PHE A 137 -11.26 5.79 7.28
N GLY A 138 -11.49 6.72 6.34
CA GLY A 138 -12.11 6.41 5.05
C GLY A 138 -11.33 5.42 4.18
N ALA A 139 -10.00 5.32 4.36
CA ALA A 139 -9.16 4.34 3.67
C ALA A 139 -9.29 2.90 4.22
N GLY A 140 -10.09 2.68 5.27
CA GLY A 140 -10.49 1.34 5.70
C GLY A 140 -11.25 0.56 4.61
N ASN A 141 -11.74 1.24 3.57
CA ASN A 141 -12.37 0.66 2.39
C ASN A 141 -11.49 -0.41 1.70
N VAL A 142 -10.17 -0.32 1.79
CA VAL A 142 -9.19 -1.26 1.23
C VAL A 142 -9.48 -2.70 1.68
N ALA A 143 -9.83 -2.90 2.95
CA ALA A 143 -10.17 -4.21 3.50
C ALA A 143 -11.43 -4.79 2.84
N VAL A 144 -12.45 -3.95 2.63
CA VAL A 144 -13.71 -4.33 2.01
C VAL A 144 -13.49 -4.71 0.54
N VAL A 145 -12.75 -3.88 -0.20
CA VAL A 145 -12.40 -4.13 -1.61
C VAL A 145 -11.69 -5.48 -1.76
N ARG A 146 -10.68 -5.75 -0.92
CA ARG A 146 -9.94 -7.03 -0.95
C ARG A 146 -10.84 -8.21 -0.63
N SER A 147 -11.70 -8.08 0.39
CA SER A 147 -12.65 -9.14 0.75
C SER A 147 -13.66 -9.44 -0.36
N TYR A 148 -14.13 -8.40 -1.08
CA TYR A 148 -15.03 -8.56 -2.23
C TYR A 148 -14.33 -9.28 -3.37
N VAL A 149 -13.13 -8.82 -3.77
CA VAL A 149 -12.39 -9.43 -4.89
C VAL A 149 -12.04 -10.89 -4.58
N ALA A 150 -11.64 -11.20 -3.34
CA ALA A 150 -11.37 -12.57 -2.92
C ALA A 150 -12.61 -13.47 -3.02
N GLY A 151 -13.78 -12.98 -2.57
CA GLY A 151 -15.04 -13.72 -2.62
C GLY A 151 -15.68 -13.80 -4.01
N ALA A 152 -15.36 -12.89 -4.92
CA ALA A 152 -15.90 -12.86 -6.28
C ALA A 152 -15.04 -13.63 -7.30
N THR A 153 -13.90 -14.20 -6.88
CA THR A 153 -12.95 -14.91 -7.74
C THR A 153 -12.79 -16.36 -7.33
N SER A 154 -12.63 -17.25 -8.30
CA SER A 154 -12.25 -18.65 -8.04
C SER A 154 -10.79 -18.75 -7.60
N LEU A 155 -10.35 -19.91 -7.09
CA LEU A 155 -8.95 -20.10 -6.67
C LEU A 155 -7.92 -19.82 -7.77
N ASN A 156 -8.25 -20.21 -9.00
CA ASN A 156 -7.39 -20.03 -10.17
C ASN A 156 -7.34 -18.56 -10.62
N GLU A 157 -8.45 -17.83 -10.48
CA GLU A 157 -8.54 -16.42 -10.81
C GLU A 157 -7.94 -15.51 -9.72
N ARG A 158 -7.94 -15.98 -8.47
CA ARG A 158 -7.63 -15.18 -7.27
C ARG A 158 -6.27 -14.51 -7.33
N THR A 159 -5.23 -15.25 -7.70
CA THR A 159 -3.88 -14.69 -7.78
C THR A 159 -3.79 -13.61 -8.86
N SER A 160 -4.36 -13.85 -10.04
CA SER A 160 -4.40 -12.85 -11.11
C SER A 160 -5.20 -11.60 -10.71
N ALA A 161 -6.32 -11.77 -9.99
CA ALA A 161 -7.18 -10.65 -9.63
C ALA A 161 -6.52 -9.75 -8.56
N MET A 162 -5.89 -10.37 -7.55
CA MET A 162 -5.13 -9.66 -6.51
C MET A 162 -3.89 -8.95 -7.09
N ALA A 163 -3.21 -9.57 -8.05
CA ALA A 163 -2.09 -8.94 -8.76
C ALA A 163 -2.53 -7.70 -9.54
N ASN A 164 -3.61 -7.79 -10.32
CA ASN A 164 -4.18 -6.65 -11.06
C ASN A 164 -4.63 -5.51 -10.13
N MET A 165 -5.30 -5.85 -9.02
CA MET A 165 -5.69 -4.86 -8.01
C MET A 165 -4.46 -4.14 -7.41
N SER A 166 -3.38 -4.89 -7.15
CA SER A 166 -2.13 -4.33 -6.61
C SER A 166 -1.40 -3.47 -7.64
N ALA A 167 -1.46 -3.83 -8.93
CA ALA A 167 -0.95 -3.00 -10.03
C ALA A 167 -1.71 -1.67 -10.13
N CYS A 168 -3.04 -1.70 -10.03
CA CYS A 168 -3.85 -0.48 -9.96
C CYS A 168 -3.52 0.38 -8.74
N GLN A 169 -3.29 -0.24 -7.57
CA GLN A 169 -2.83 0.48 -6.38
C GLN A 169 -1.46 1.16 -6.60
N ALA A 170 -0.48 0.45 -7.14
CA ALA A 170 0.85 0.98 -7.41
C ALA A 170 0.82 2.13 -8.44
N LEU A 171 0.04 1.99 -9.51
CA LEU A 171 -0.21 3.07 -10.47
C LEU A 171 -0.75 4.33 -9.78
N GLY A 172 -1.67 4.16 -8.83
CA GLY A 172 -2.20 5.28 -8.06
C GLY A 172 -1.14 5.96 -7.18
N PHE A 173 -0.27 5.17 -6.54
CA PHE A 173 0.84 5.71 -5.76
C PHE A 173 1.82 6.51 -6.61
N ILE A 174 2.14 6.06 -7.82
CA ILE A 174 3.02 6.77 -8.76
C ILE A 174 2.35 8.05 -9.30
N LEU A 175 1.07 7.98 -9.68
CA LEU A 175 0.37 9.11 -10.28
C LEU A 175 0.01 10.22 -9.28
N GLY A 176 -0.15 9.92 -7.99
CA GLY A 176 -0.50 10.94 -6.99
C GLY A 176 0.49 12.10 -6.92
N PRO A 177 1.79 11.88 -6.68
CA PRO A 177 2.78 12.96 -6.64
C PRO A 177 2.89 13.70 -7.99
N ALA A 178 2.73 13.00 -9.12
CA ALA A 178 2.73 13.64 -10.44
C ALA A 178 1.54 14.59 -10.63
N LEU A 179 0.33 14.18 -10.21
CA LEU A 179 -0.85 15.04 -10.20
C LEU A 179 -0.66 16.24 -9.26
N GLN A 180 -0.07 16.02 -8.09
CA GLN A 180 0.22 17.11 -7.16
C GLN A 180 1.23 18.11 -7.74
N ALA A 181 2.29 17.62 -8.38
CA ALA A 181 3.26 18.47 -9.07
C ALA A 181 2.59 19.29 -10.19
N ALA A 182 1.67 18.71 -10.95
CA ALA A 182 0.90 19.44 -11.94
C ALA A 182 -0.02 20.51 -11.29
N LEU A 183 -0.62 20.23 -10.13
CA LEU A 183 -1.41 21.20 -9.39
C LEU A 183 -0.57 22.32 -8.76
N SER A 184 0.75 22.14 -8.63
CA SER A 184 1.64 23.20 -8.13
C SER A 184 1.73 24.41 -9.06
N PHE A 185 1.44 24.24 -10.35
CA PHE A 185 1.38 25.34 -11.34
C PHE A 185 0.26 26.36 -11.07
N ILE A 186 -0.73 26.02 -10.23
CA ILE A 186 -1.78 26.96 -9.78
C ILE A 186 -1.17 28.10 -8.93
N GLY A 187 -0.03 27.84 -8.28
CA GLY A 187 0.62 28.80 -7.41
C GLY A 187 0.03 28.86 -6.00
N GLU A 188 0.67 29.67 -5.16
CA GLU A 188 0.35 29.75 -3.72
C GLU A 188 -0.90 30.59 -3.42
N ASN A 189 -1.14 31.61 -4.22
CA ASN A 189 -2.26 32.53 -4.06
C ASN A 189 -3.53 31.95 -4.69
N GLY A 190 -3.37 31.22 -5.80
CA GLY A 190 -4.46 30.50 -6.47
C GLY A 190 -5.68 31.37 -6.77
N PHE A 191 -6.87 30.77 -6.66
CA PHE A 191 -8.17 31.44 -6.86
C PHE A 191 -9.02 31.31 -5.59
N SER A 192 -9.63 32.39 -5.14
CA SER A 192 -10.60 32.38 -4.03
C SER A 192 -12.02 32.59 -4.55
N ILE A 193 -12.95 31.74 -4.09
CA ILE A 193 -14.39 31.88 -4.35
C ILE A 193 -15.05 32.31 -3.04
N ASP A 194 -15.37 33.60 -2.93
CA ASP A 194 -15.85 34.21 -1.68
C ASP A 194 -17.21 33.66 -1.22
N VAL A 195 -18.08 33.25 -2.16
CA VAL A 195 -19.43 32.74 -1.88
C VAL A 195 -19.43 31.51 -0.95
N ILE A 196 -18.44 30.63 -1.11
CA ILE A 196 -18.27 29.41 -0.31
C ILE A 196 -17.01 29.47 0.56
N SER A 197 -16.41 30.66 0.66
CA SER A 197 -15.13 30.91 1.32
C SER A 197 -14.07 29.87 0.94
N LEU A 198 -14.03 29.39 -0.31
CA LEU A 198 -13.13 28.32 -0.78
C LEU A 198 -11.89 28.92 -1.42
N ARG A 199 -10.71 28.59 -0.93
CA ARG A 199 -9.42 28.95 -1.53
C ARG A 199 -8.87 27.74 -2.27
N LEU A 200 -8.76 27.85 -3.59
CA LEU A 200 -8.17 26.85 -4.46
C LEU A 200 -6.73 27.26 -4.80
N ASN A 201 -5.77 26.69 -4.08
CA ASN A 201 -4.33 26.92 -4.27
C ASN A 201 -3.59 25.58 -4.38
N MET A 202 -2.27 25.61 -4.56
CA MET A 202 -1.44 24.40 -4.67
C MET A 202 -1.56 23.42 -3.48
N TYR A 203 -2.01 23.88 -2.30
CA TYR A 203 -2.11 23.07 -1.08
C TYR A 203 -3.51 22.44 -0.90
N THR A 204 -4.56 23.17 -1.26
CA THR A 204 -5.96 22.75 -1.09
C THR A 204 -6.50 22.01 -2.31
N ALA A 205 -6.02 22.35 -3.52
CA ALA A 205 -6.48 21.73 -4.77
C ALA A 205 -6.27 20.20 -4.80
N PRO A 206 -5.14 19.63 -4.29
CA PRO A 206 -4.98 18.18 -4.19
C PRO A 206 -6.09 17.48 -3.39
N ALA A 207 -6.48 18.05 -2.26
CA ALA A 207 -7.52 17.50 -1.40
C ALA A 207 -8.90 17.59 -2.06
N LEU A 208 -9.21 18.71 -2.73
CA LEU A 208 -10.45 18.86 -3.50
C LEU A 208 -10.51 17.88 -4.67
N LEU A 209 -9.40 17.66 -5.38
CA LEU A 209 -9.34 16.66 -6.45
C LEU A 209 -9.59 15.24 -5.90
N ALA A 210 -9.01 14.90 -4.74
CA ALA A 210 -9.29 13.64 -4.07
C ALA A 210 -10.77 13.50 -3.67
N ALA A 211 -11.41 14.58 -3.21
CA ALA A 211 -12.85 14.60 -2.94
C ALA A 211 -13.68 14.36 -4.22
N CYS A 212 -13.33 14.98 -5.34
CA CYS A 212 -13.97 14.74 -6.64
C CYS A 212 -13.84 13.28 -7.08
N PHE A 213 -12.65 12.68 -6.94
CA PHE A 213 -12.45 11.26 -7.19
C PHE A 213 -13.33 10.39 -6.29
N GLY A 214 -13.50 10.76 -5.02
CA GLY A 214 -14.44 10.11 -4.12
C GLY A 214 -15.88 10.12 -4.64
N VAL A 215 -16.38 11.27 -5.12
CA VAL A 215 -17.74 11.39 -5.69
C VAL A 215 -17.90 10.48 -6.91
N ILE A 216 -16.94 10.49 -7.83
CA ILE A 216 -16.94 9.61 -9.02
C ILE A 216 -16.97 8.14 -8.58
N ASN A 217 -16.17 7.78 -7.57
CA ASN A 217 -16.10 6.43 -7.04
C ASN A 217 -17.44 5.99 -6.43
N ILE A 218 -18.11 6.86 -5.66
CA ILE A 218 -19.45 6.59 -5.12
C ILE A 218 -20.43 6.33 -6.26
N LEU A 219 -20.49 7.20 -7.28
CA LEU A 219 -21.41 7.02 -8.41
C LEU A 219 -21.17 5.66 -9.10
N LEU A 220 -19.91 5.30 -9.30
CA LEU A 220 -19.51 4.06 -9.96
C LEU A 220 -19.86 2.83 -9.11
N VAL A 221 -19.65 2.89 -7.79
CA VAL A 221 -20.09 1.87 -6.83
C VAL A 221 -21.62 1.78 -6.75
N LEU A 222 -22.34 2.91 -6.83
CA LEU A 222 -23.79 2.92 -6.74
C LEU A 222 -24.46 2.31 -7.98
N ILE A 223 -23.92 2.59 -9.17
CA ILE A 223 -24.53 2.21 -10.45
C ILE A 223 -24.08 0.82 -10.91
N VAL A 224 -22.79 0.49 -10.77
CA VAL A 224 -22.19 -0.67 -11.44
C VAL A 224 -21.97 -1.85 -10.48
N LEU A 225 -21.70 -1.60 -9.20
CA LEU A 225 -21.41 -2.68 -8.25
C LEU A 225 -22.65 -3.55 -8.01
N ARG A 226 -22.52 -4.83 -8.32
CA ARG A 226 -23.46 -5.88 -7.95
C ARG A 226 -22.77 -6.89 -7.07
N GLU A 227 -23.49 -7.43 -6.09
CA GLU A 227 -22.94 -8.39 -5.15
C GLU A 227 -22.75 -9.76 -5.83
N HIS A 228 -21.53 -10.28 -5.82
CA HIS A 228 -21.22 -11.59 -6.39
C HIS A 228 -20.37 -12.39 -5.40
N GLN A 229 -20.72 -13.66 -5.22
CA GLN A 229 -19.92 -14.61 -4.44
C GLN A 229 -19.73 -15.88 -5.26
N VAL A 230 -18.51 -16.39 -5.26
CA VAL A 230 -18.08 -17.51 -6.09
C VAL A 230 -17.33 -18.52 -5.23
N ASP A 231 -17.59 -19.80 -5.47
CA ASP A 231 -16.87 -20.89 -4.82
C ASP A 231 -15.45 -21.06 -5.40
N ASP A 232 -14.72 -22.04 -4.87
CA ASP A 232 -13.36 -22.32 -5.28
C ASP A 232 -13.25 -22.80 -6.75
N HIS A 233 -14.31 -23.35 -7.33
CA HIS A 233 -14.39 -23.83 -8.72
C HIS A 233 -14.92 -22.79 -9.71
N GLY A 234 -15.43 -21.65 -9.26
CA GLY A 234 -16.01 -20.63 -10.13
C GLY A 234 -17.54 -20.63 -10.20
N LYS A 235 -18.22 -21.51 -9.45
CA LYS A 235 -19.68 -21.57 -9.39
C LYS A 235 -20.21 -20.44 -8.49
N GLN A 236 -21.25 -19.74 -8.96
CA GLN A 236 -21.88 -18.70 -8.15
C GLN A 236 -22.56 -19.32 -6.92
N ILE A 237 -22.22 -18.79 -5.75
CA ILE A 237 -22.94 -19.03 -4.50
C ILE A 237 -23.88 -17.84 -4.32
N ARG A 238 -25.14 -18.09 -3.91
CA ARG A 238 -26.07 -16.99 -3.59
C ARG A 238 -25.44 -16.09 -2.55
N ALA A 239 -25.24 -14.83 -2.90
CA ALA A 239 -24.78 -13.80 -1.97
C ALA A 239 -25.79 -13.66 -0.82
N ILE A 240 -25.30 -13.22 0.35
CA ILE A 240 -25.97 -13.19 1.66
C ILE A 240 -27.39 -12.55 1.68
N ASN A 241 -27.88 -11.93 0.60
CA ASN A 241 -29.14 -11.21 0.54
C ASN A 241 -30.08 -11.58 -0.65
N TYR A 242 -30.33 -12.85 -0.94
CA TYR A 242 -31.55 -13.22 -1.66
C TYR A 242 -32.55 -13.83 -0.67
N VAL A 243 -33.48 -12.99 -0.18
CA VAL A 243 -34.74 -13.46 0.40
C VAL A 243 -35.59 -13.96 -0.76
N SER A 244 -35.45 -15.23 -1.11
CA SER A 244 -36.49 -15.96 -1.85
C SER A 244 -37.18 -16.88 -0.86
N GLU A 245 -38.50 -16.76 -0.75
CA GLU A 245 -39.42 -17.49 0.14
C GLU A 245 -39.35 -19.03 0.08
N GLU A 246 -38.50 -19.63 -0.75
CA GLU A 246 -38.27 -21.07 -0.75
C GLU A 246 -36.96 -21.40 -0.03
N ARG A 247 -37.10 -21.80 1.24
CA ARG A 247 -36.14 -22.68 1.91
C ARG A 247 -36.14 -24.03 1.19
N LEU A 248 -35.46 -24.13 0.05
CA LEU A 248 -34.96 -25.41 -0.42
C LEU A 248 -33.60 -25.65 0.23
N ASP A 249 -33.52 -26.70 1.03
CA ASP A 249 -32.33 -27.16 1.72
C ASP A 249 -31.13 -27.26 0.77
N VAL A 250 -30.13 -26.40 0.99
CA VAL A 250 -28.80 -26.50 0.36
C VAL A 250 -27.86 -27.16 1.39
N PRO A 251 -27.39 -28.40 1.17
CA PRO A 251 -26.44 -29.07 2.07
C PRO A 251 -24.98 -28.88 1.64
N PRO A 252 -23.98 -29.04 2.53
CA PRO A 252 -23.92 -28.67 3.94
C PRO A 252 -23.05 -27.42 4.16
N GLU A 253 -23.02 -26.95 5.40
CA GLU A 253 -22.01 -26.06 5.94
C GLU A 253 -20.61 -26.36 5.36
N VAL A 254 -19.81 -25.33 5.11
CA VAL A 254 -18.38 -25.52 4.83
C VAL A 254 -17.73 -26.09 6.10
N GLU A 255 -17.83 -27.41 6.26
CA GLU A 255 -17.19 -28.19 7.31
C GLU A 255 -15.69 -27.98 7.18
N GLY A 256 -15.12 -27.38 8.23
CA GLY A 256 -13.71 -27.07 8.29
C GLY A 256 -13.43 -25.74 8.99
N ASN A 257 -12.64 -25.80 10.06
CA ASN A 257 -12.14 -24.61 10.74
C ASN A 257 -10.99 -23.97 9.95
N ILE A 258 -10.96 -22.63 9.97
CA ILE A 258 -9.84 -21.85 9.43
C ILE A 258 -8.61 -22.18 10.28
N ASP A 259 -7.45 -22.41 9.65
CA ASP A 259 -6.20 -22.55 10.39
C ASP A 259 -5.76 -21.19 10.94
N GLN A 260 -6.12 -20.92 12.20
CA GLN A 260 -5.77 -19.67 12.87
C GLN A 260 -4.26 -19.46 12.97
N VAL A 261 -3.47 -20.54 13.05
CA VAL A 261 -2.00 -20.45 13.10
C VAL A 261 -1.45 -20.00 11.75
N ALA A 262 -2.00 -20.53 10.64
CA ALA A 262 -1.63 -20.09 9.30
C ALA A 262 -2.02 -18.62 9.06
N VAL A 263 -3.23 -18.21 9.50
CA VAL A 263 -3.71 -16.82 9.43
C VAL A 263 -2.80 -15.87 10.20
N LEU A 264 -2.47 -16.20 11.46
CA LEU A 264 -1.57 -15.41 12.28
C LEU A 264 -0.18 -15.31 11.66
N THR A 265 0.36 -16.43 11.18
CA THR A 265 1.66 -16.48 10.51
C THR A 265 1.69 -15.56 9.29
N SER A 266 0.68 -15.65 8.41
CA SER A 266 0.58 -14.78 7.24
C SER A 266 0.42 -13.30 7.62
N ASN A 267 -0.28 -12.99 8.72
CA ASN A 267 -0.39 -11.62 9.21
C ASN A 267 0.97 -11.07 9.69
N ILE A 268 1.75 -11.87 10.43
CA ILE A 268 3.11 -11.52 10.85
C ILE A 268 4.04 -11.33 9.65
N LEU A 269 4.02 -12.25 8.68
CA LEU A 269 4.82 -12.12 7.46
C LEU A 269 4.47 -10.83 6.71
N PHE A 270 3.18 -10.54 6.56
CA PHE A 270 2.71 -9.33 5.90
C PHE A 270 3.11 -8.05 6.65
N PHE A 271 3.02 -8.04 7.97
CA PHE A 271 3.54 -6.96 8.81
C PHE A 271 5.02 -6.73 8.55
N ILE A 272 5.84 -7.80 8.57
CA ILE A 272 7.28 -7.71 8.34
C ILE A 272 7.58 -7.14 6.94
N ILE A 273 6.92 -7.64 5.89
CA ILE A 273 7.11 -7.17 4.50
C ILE A 273 6.84 -5.66 4.39
N LEU A 274 5.74 -5.18 4.95
CA LEU A 274 5.40 -3.75 4.92
C LEU A 274 6.28 -2.91 5.84
N PHE A 275 6.71 -3.46 6.97
CA PHE A 275 7.58 -2.78 7.92
C PHE A 275 8.93 -2.48 7.28
N ILE A 276 9.53 -3.48 6.64
CA ILE A 276 10.82 -3.35 5.95
C ILE A 276 10.73 -2.33 4.82
N PHE A 277 9.65 -2.35 4.03
CA PHE A 277 9.44 -1.37 2.98
C PHE A 277 9.32 0.06 3.53
N ALA A 278 8.51 0.25 4.59
CA ALA A 278 8.34 1.56 5.22
C ALA A 278 9.65 2.11 5.81
N VAL A 279 10.46 1.22 6.39
CA VAL A 279 11.80 1.53 6.89
C VAL A 279 12.70 2.03 5.75
N PHE A 280 12.76 1.28 4.64
CA PHE A 280 13.57 1.63 3.47
C PHE A 280 13.13 2.94 2.81
N GLU A 281 11.82 3.13 2.62
CA GLU A 281 11.23 4.36 2.10
C GLU A 281 11.63 5.58 2.95
N THR A 282 11.63 5.43 4.27
CA THR A 282 11.94 6.54 5.20
C THR A 282 13.43 6.88 5.21
N ILE A 283 14.31 5.88 5.23
CA ILE A 283 15.76 6.09 5.39
C ILE A 283 16.45 6.48 4.08
N SER A 284 15.87 6.17 2.92
CA SER A 284 16.45 6.41 1.59
C SER A 284 16.96 7.85 1.40
N THR A 285 16.15 8.86 1.75
CA THR A 285 16.55 10.26 1.59
C THR A 285 17.71 10.67 2.51
N PRO A 286 17.63 10.54 3.86
CA PRO A 286 18.74 10.89 4.73
C PRO A 286 20.01 10.07 4.43
N LEU A 287 19.87 8.78 4.13
CA LEU A 287 21.00 7.93 3.74
C LEU A 287 21.74 8.48 2.53
N SER A 288 21.00 8.89 1.49
CA SER A 288 21.61 9.41 0.26
C SER A 288 22.32 10.76 0.48
N MET A 289 21.80 11.60 1.39
CA MET A 289 22.46 12.84 1.78
C MET A 289 23.77 12.58 2.52
N ASP A 290 23.75 11.66 3.48
CA ASP A 290 24.90 11.37 4.36
C ASP A 290 25.99 10.58 3.63
N MET A 291 25.62 9.61 2.78
CA MET A 291 26.57 8.72 2.08
C MET A 291 27.12 9.34 0.78
N PHE A 292 26.29 10.02 0.00
CA PHE A 292 26.68 10.55 -1.32
C PHE A 292 27.00 12.05 -1.33
N ALA A 293 26.86 12.72 -0.18
CA ALA A 293 26.99 14.17 -0.05
C ALA A 293 26.06 14.94 -1.03
N TRP A 294 24.88 14.39 -1.31
CA TRP A 294 23.87 15.06 -2.11
C TRP A 294 23.24 16.21 -1.33
N THR A 295 23.01 17.33 -2.00
CA THR A 295 22.19 18.42 -1.44
C THR A 295 20.76 17.94 -1.21
N ARG A 296 20.01 18.59 -0.30
CA ARG A 296 18.60 18.25 -0.04
C ARG A 296 17.76 18.21 -1.32
N LYS A 297 17.97 19.20 -2.21
CA LYS A 297 17.27 19.27 -3.50
C LYS A 297 17.63 18.11 -4.42
N GLN A 298 18.92 17.77 -4.52
CA GLN A 298 19.37 16.62 -5.34
C GLN A 298 18.88 15.30 -4.77
N ALA A 299 18.94 15.10 -3.45
CA ALA A 299 18.48 13.88 -2.80
C ALA A 299 16.99 13.63 -3.03
N VAL A 300 16.16 14.66 -2.87
CA VAL A 300 14.72 14.56 -3.16
C VAL A 300 14.46 14.25 -4.63
N LEU A 301 15.18 14.91 -5.55
CA LEU A 301 15.01 14.69 -6.99
C LEU A 301 15.45 13.29 -7.41
N TYR A 302 16.65 12.85 -7.04
CA TYR A 302 17.21 11.57 -7.45
C TYR A 302 16.50 10.39 -6.81
N ASN A 303 16.19 10.42 -5.51
CA ASN A 303 15.37 9.38 -4.89
C ASN A 303 13.94 9.38 -5.47
N GLY A 304 13.40 10.54 -5.85
CA GLY A 304 12.12 10.63 -6.56
C GLY A 304 12.15 9.90 -7.92
N ILE A 305 13.22 10.08 -8.70
CA ILE A 305 13.42 9.36 -9.97
C ILE A 305 13.58 7.86 -9.75
N ILE A 306 14.37 7.45 -8.75
CA ILE A 306 14.57 6.04 -8.40
C ILE A 306 13.26 5.39 -7.98
N LEU A 307 12.48 6.03 -7.11
CA LEU A 307 11.18 5.52 -6.66
C LEU A 307 10.18 5.41 -7.82
N ALA A 308 10.20 6.36 -8.77
CA ALA A 308 9.40 6.28 -9.98
C ALA A 308 9.80 5.08 -10.85
N ALA A 309 11.11 4.85 -11.04
CA ALA A 309 11.63 3.69 -11.80
C ALA A 309 11.23 2.35 -11.15
N ILE A 310 11.38 2.22 -9.83
CA ILE A 310 10.93 1.05 -9.05
C ILE A 310 9.41 0.88 -9.16
N GLY A 311 8.65 1.98 -9.23
CA GLY A 311 7.20 1.95 -9.48
C GLY A 311 6.85 1.30 -10.82
N PHE A 312 7.53 1.66 -11.90
CA PHE A 312 7.36 1.03 -13.22
C PHE A 312 7.80 -0.43 -13.22
N GLU A 313 8.94 -0.73 -12.59
CA GLU A 313 9.43 -2.08 -12.39
C GLU A 313 8.40 -2.96 -11.65
N SER A 314 7.80 -2.44 -10.59
CA SER A 314 6.78 -3.14 -9.80
C SER A 314 5.57 -3.58 -10.64
N ILE A 315 5.17 -2.78 -11.64
CA ILE A 315 4.09 -3.13 -12.56
C ILE A 315 4.46 -4.36 -13.40
N ILE A 316 5.71 -4.42 -13.88
CA ILE A 316 6.23 -5.58 -14.62
C ILE A 316 6.25 -6.81 -13.71
N VAL A 317 6.72 -6.65 -12.46
CA VAL A 317 6.75 -7.72 -11.46
C VAL A 317 5.35 -8.29 -11.22
N PHE A 318 4.31 -7.46 -11.10
CA PHE A 318 2.93 -7.96 -10.93
C PHE A 318 2.45 -8.82 -12.09
N LEU A 319 2.83 -8.50 -13.33
CA LEU A 319 2.52 -9.30 -14.51
C LEU A 319 3.27 -10.63 -14.50
N VAL A 320 4.55 -10.62 -14.12
CA VAL A 320 5.40 -11.81 -14.04
C VAL A 320 4.92 -12.75 -12.94
N VAL A 321 4.61 -12.22 -11.75
CA VAL A 321 4.12 -12.99 -10.59
C VAL A 321 2.84 -13.74 -10.91
N LYS A 322 1.94 -13.15 -11.72
CA LYS A 322 0.73 -13.84 -12.20
C LYS A 322 1.06 -15.14 -12.96
N VAL A 323 2.09 -15.13 -13.80
CA VAL A 323 2.49 -16.30 -14.59
C VAL A 323 3.24 -17.32 -13.74
N ILE A 324 4.20 -16.86 -12.93
CA ILE A 324 5.03 -17.73 -12.10
C ILE A 324 4.22 -18.42 -11.01
N SER A 325 3.28 -17.72 -10.36
CA SER A 325 2.45 -18.28 -9.29
C SER A 325 1.53 -19.41 -9.77
N VAL A 326 1.06 -19.37 -11.01
CA VAL A 326 0.27 -20.48 -11.60
C VAL A 326 1.15 -21.71 -11.83
N ARG A 327 2.42 -21.52 -12.16
CA ARG A 327 3.35 -22.62 -12.46
C ARG A 327 3.99 -23.25 -11.23
N PHE A 328 4.36 -22.44 -10.24
CA PHE A 328 5.12 -22.87 -9.07
C PHE A 328 4.32 -22.77 -7.75
N GLY A 329 3.11 -22.21 -7.77
CA GLY A 329 2.31 -21.94 -6.58
C GLY A 329 2.69 -20.64 -5.87
N ASP A 330 1.85 -20.18 -4.93
CA ASP A 330 2.07 -18.90 -4.24
C ASP A 330 3.20 -18.96 -3.19
N ARG A 331 3.38 -20.11 -2.51
CA ARG A 331 4.37 -20.25 -1.42
C ARG A 331 5.82 -20.11 -1.90
N PRO A 332 6.27 -20.79 -2.99
CA PRO A 332 7.64 -20.61 -3.48
C PRO A 332 7.90 -19.19 -3.99
N VAL A 333 6.91 -18.55 -4.60
CA VAL A 333 7.04 -17.16 -5.08
C VAL A 333 7.21 -16.20 -3.91
N LEU A 334 6.44 -16.37 -2.82
CA LEU A 334 6.61 -15.58 -1.59
C LEU A 334 8.01 -15.78 -0.98
N LEU A 335 8.48 -17.03 -0.89
CA LEU A 335 9.81 -17.35 -0.36
C LEU A 335 10.93 -16.75 -1.21
N THR A 336 10.80 -16.84 -2.54
CA THR A 336 11.76 -16.29 -3.50
C THR A 336 11.81 -14.76 -3.38
N GLY A 337 10.66 -14.10 -3.27
CA GLY A 337 10.60 -12.66 -3.05
C GLY A 337 11.31 -12.24 -1.77
N LEU A 338 11.10 -12.96 -0.65
CA LEU A 338 11.80 -12.67 0.61
C LEU A 338 13.31 -12.89 0.50
N ALA A 339 13.75 -13.92 -0.21
CA ALA A 339 15.17 -14.16 -0.47
C ALA A 339 15.79 -13.03 -1.31
N ILE A 340 15.09 -12.54 -2.34
CA ILE A 340 15.54 -11.39 -3.14
C ILE A 340 15.64 -10.13 -2.27
N ILE A 341 14.65 -9.86 -1.41
CA ILE A 341 14.69 -8.75 -0.45
C ILE A 341 15.90 -8.88 0.49
N PHE A 342 16.16 -10.08 1.01
CA PHE A 342 17.32 -10.35 1.87
C PHE A 342 18.63 -10.02 1.16
N ILE A 343 18.80 -10.49 -0.08
CA ILE A 343 20.00 -10.21 -0.89
C ILE A 343 20.14 -8.70 -1.13
N GLY A 344 19.04 -8.00 -1.44
CA GLY A 344 19.03 -6.54 -1.60
C GLY A 344 19.55 -5.81 -0.37
N PHE A 345 18.99 -6.08 0.83
CA PHE A 345 19.48 -5.46 2.06
C PHE A 345 20.89 -5.91 2.46
N PHE A 346 21.28 -7.14 2.12
CA PHE A 346 22.63 -7.63 2.37
C PHE A 346 23.67 -6.88 1.52
N ILE A 347 23.36 -6.58 0.26
CA ILE A 347 24.21 -5.75 -0.61
C ILE A 347 24.26 -4.30 -0.10
N LEU A 348 23.16 -3.80 0.46
CA LEU A 348 23.06 -2.44 1.01
C LEU A 348 23.88 -2.23 2.29
N LEU A 349 24.35 -3.30 2.94
CA LEU A 349 25.27 -3.15 4.07
C LEU A 349 26.54 -2.41 3.64
N PRO A 350 27.08 -1.51 4.49
CA PRO A 350 28.30 -0.77 4.19
C PRO A 350 29.52 -1.70 4.21
N TRP A 351 29.83 -2.29 3.05
CA TRP A 351 31.01 -3.10 2.81
C TRP A 351 32.14 -2.22 2.26
N GLY A 352 33.21 -2.02 3.04
CA GLY A 352 34.37 -1.28 2.54
C GLY A 352 35.27 -0.74 3.64
N ASN A 353 36.29 0.00 3.19
CA ASN A 353 37.30 0.62 4.06
C ASN A 353 37.34 2.15 3.92
N GLN A 354 36.55 2.73 3.01
CA GLN A 354 36.46 4.18 2.81
C GLN A 354 35.29 4.74 3.61
N TYR A 355 35.51 5.87 4.28
CA TYR A 355 34.49 6.54 5.09
C TYR A 355 33.77 7.62 4.27
N PRO A 356 32.49 7.92 4.58
CA PRO A 356 31.77 8.99 3.91
C PRO A 356 32.43 10.35 4.16
N LYS A 357 32.20 11.30 3.24
CA LYS A 357 32.71 12.67 3.40
C LYS A 357 32.01 13.34 4.58
N ILE A 358 32.80 13.77 5.56
CA ILE A 358 32.29 14.49 6.73
C ILE A 358 31.92 15.92 6.32
N GLN A 359 30.78 16.40 6.81
CA GLN A 359 30.31 17.76 6.62
C GLN A 359 31.42 18.76 6.97
N TRP A 360 31.71 19.70 6.06
CA TRP A 360 32.75 20.76 6.20
C TRP A 360 34.22 20.32 6.06
N ALA A 361 34.53 19.07 5.70
CA ALA A 361 35.91 18.63 5.48
C ALA A 361 36.65 19.45 4.39
N ASP A 362 35.94 19.91 3.36
CA ASP A 362 36.52 20.73 2.28
C ASP A 362 36.93 22.14 2.74
N LEU A 363 36.34 22.68 3.82
CA LEU A 363 36.74 23.95 4.43
C LEU A 363 37.94 23.80 5.38
N GLN A 364 38.07 22.64 6.02
CA GLN A 364 39.20 22.33 6.91
C GLN A 364 40.51 22.11 6.16
N ASN A 365 40.47 21.67 4.89
CA ASN A 365 41.69 21.50 4.10
C ASN A 365 42.35 22.81 3.65
N ASN A 366 41.63 23.95 3.71
CA ASN A 366 42.13 25.27 3.32
C ASN A 366 42.28 26.26 4.48
N SER A 367 42.08 25.83 5.73
CA SER A 367 42.28 26.70 6.90
C SER A 367 42.82 25.93 8.11
N LEU A 368 43.88 26.48 8.70
CA LEU A 368 44.63 25.91 9.83
C LEU A 368 43.74 25.43 11.00
N PRO A 369 44.14 24.39 11.74
CA PRO A 369 43.31 23.76 12.76
C PRO A 369 43.50 24.45 14.12
N ALA A 370 42.53 25.26 14.55
CA ALA A 370 42.13 25.42 15.95
C ALA A 370 41.04 26.51 16.09
N LEU A 371 40.05 26.25 16.95
CA LEU A 371 39.21 27.27 17.62
C LEU A 371 38.11 27.99 16.83
N VAL A 372 37.31 27.30 16.01
CA VAL A 372 36.05 27.90 15.52
C VAL A 372 34.86 26.99 15.84
N ARG A 373 34.42 27.01 17.11
CA ARG A 373 33.06 26.65 17.54
C ARG A 373 32.08 27.83 17.44
N SER A 374 32.51 28.96 16.87
CA SER A 374 31.72 30.17 16.78
C SER A 374 31.58 30.65 15.33
N SER A 375 30.33 30.71 14.87
CA SER A 375 29.86 31.50 13.72
C SER A 375 30.46 31.19 12.35
N VAL A 376 29.99 30.13 11.68
CA VAL A 376 29.87 30.12 10.21
C VAL A 376 28.40 30.33 9.87
N SER A 377 27.92 31.55 10.10
CA SER A 377 26.54 31.96 9.74
C SER A 377 26.48 32.65 8.37
N ASN A 378 27.55 32.60 7.57
CA ASN A 378 27.68 33.39 6.33
C ASN A 378 28.26 32.61 5.14
N SER A 379 28.01 31.31 5.02
CA SER A 379 28.20 30.59 3.76
C SER A 379 26.85 30.29 3.13
N SER A 380 26.62 30.82 1.92
CA SER A 380 25.50 30.48 1.02
C SER A 380 25.53 29.01 0.53
N VAL A 381 26.47 28.21 1.02
CA VAL A 381 26.69 26.82 0.65
C VAL A 381 25.92 25.93 1.61
N GLU A 382 24.94 25.19 1.09
CA GLU A 382 24.23 24.20 1.90
C GLU A 382 25.21 23.12 2.38
N PRO A 383 25.15 22.72 3.65
CA PRO A 383 25.98 21.64 4.14
C PRO A 383 25.66 20.32 3.43
N THR A 384 26.70 19.62 2.99
CA THR A 384 26.62 18.32 2.33
C THR A 384 27.48 17.29 3.04
N GLY A 385 27.04 16.02 3.01
CA GLY A 385 27.76 14.90 3.62
C GLY A 385 27.34 14.61 5.06
N CYS A 386 28.07 13.67 5.67
CA CYS A 386 27.71 13.08 6.95
C CYS A 386 27.84 14.09 8.09
N PRO A 387 26.79 14.32 8.90
CA PRO A 387 26.79 15.33 9.94
C PRO A 387 27.84 15.08 11.03
N SER A 388 28.49 16.13 11.53
CA SER A 388 29.57 15.98 12.53
C SER A 388 29.07 15.60 13.93
N ASP A 389 27.77 15.73 14.20
CA ASP A 389 27.07 15.25 15.39
C ASP A 389 26.88 13.72 15.39
N GLN A 390 26.93 13.08 14.22
CA GLN A 390 26.70 11.66 14.06
C GLN A 390 28.03 10.89 14.21
N ILE A 391 28.21 10.23 15.37
CA ILE A 391 29.46 9.53 15.73
C ILE A 391 29.78 8.40 14.74
N TRP A 392 28.75 7.74 14.19
CA TRP A 392 28.91 6.62 13.27
C TRP A 392 29.51 7.00 11.92
N CYS A 393 29.53 8.29 11.55
CA CYS A 393 30.19 8.77 10.33
C CYS A 393 31.69 8.47 10.30
N GLN A 394 32.33 8.34 11.47
CA GLN A 394 33.79 8.16 11.58
C GLN A 394 34.24 6.71 11.40
N PHE A 395 33.34 5.74 11.62
CA PHE A 395 33.68 4.31 11.65
C PHE A 395 32.82 3.45 10.72
N THR A 396 31.77 4.00 10.11
CA THR A 396 30.93 3.27 9.16
C THR A 396 31.41 3.52 7.73
N PRO A 397 31.73 2.46 6.96
CA PRO A 397 32.13 2.62 5.57
C PRO A 397 31.02 3.26 4.71
N VAL A 398 31.44 3.93 3.64
CA VAL A 398 30.54 4.50 2.64
C VAL A 398 29.83 3.39 1.86
N ILE A 399 28.54 3.57 1.61
CA ILE A 399 27.79 2.74 0.67
C ILE A 399 28.02 3.35 -0.72
N HIS A 400 28.44 2.54 -1.68
CA HIS A 400 28.64 3.02 -3.04
C HIS A 400 27.31 3.17 -3.78
N LEU A 401 27.22 4.14 -4.69
CA LEU A 401 26.00 4.39 -5.46
C LEU A 401 25.54 3.15 -6.25
N ALA A 402 26.47 2.37 -6.80
CA ALA A 402 26.15 1.12 -7.48
C ALA A 402 25.53 0.06 -6.53
N GLN A 403 26.00 -0.02 -5.29
CA GLN A 403 25.42 -0.92 -4.27
C GLN A 403 24.00 -0.48 -3.93
N TYR A 404 23.79 0.82 -3.72
CA TYR A 404 22.47 1.39 -3.45
C TYR A 404 21.49 1.09 -4.60
N LEU A 405 21.81 1.46 -5.84
CA LEU A 405 20.95 1.21 -7.00
C LEU A 405 20.67 -0.29 -7.23
N THR A 406 21.66 -1.16 -7.04
CA THR A 406 21.47 -2.62 -7.16
C THR A 406 20.52 -3.14 -6.10
N SER A 407 20.65 -2.65 -4.86
CA SER A 407 19.80 -3.04 -3.74
C SER A 407 18.37 -2.57 -3.95
N ASP A 408 18.20 -1.34 -4.41
CA ASP A 408 16.90 -0.72 -4.71
C ASP A 408 16.12 -1.50 -5.77
N ILE A 409 16.78 -1.93 -6.85
CA ILE A 409 16.19 -2.79 -7.88
C ILE A 409 15.78 -4.14 -7.28
N LEU A 410 16.67 -4.80 -6.53
CA LEU A 410 16.34 -6.11 -5.93
C LEU A 410 15.16 -6.01 -4.94
N ILE A 411 15.15 -5.01 -4.07
CA ILE A 411 14.03 -4.73 -3.17
C ILE A 411 12.77 -4.41 -3.98
N GLY A 412 12.90 -3.66 -5.08
CA GLY A 412 11.87 -3.35 -6.07
C GLY A 412 11.27 -4.57 -6.77
N VAL A 413 12.04 -5.63 -7.01
CA VAL A 413 11.53 -6.92 -7.50
C VAL A 413 10.83 -7.69 -6.38
N GLY A 414 11.49 -7.82 -5.23
CA GLY A 414 11.05 -8.72 -4.17
C GLY A 414 9.79 -8.25 -3.44
N TYR A 415 9.70 -6.95 -3.12
CA TYR A 415 8.60 -6.41 -2.33
C TYR A 415 7.23 -6.53 -3.01
N PRO A 416 7.03 -6.11 -4.28
CA PRO A 416 5.74 -6.26 -4.95
C PRO A 416 5.30 -7.72 -5.05
N ALA A 417 6.24 -8.64 -5.32
CA ALA A 417 5.96 -10.07 -5.34
C ALA A 417 5.47 -10.57 -3.97
N CYS A 418 6.20 -10.26 -2.89
CA CYS A 418 5.82 -10.63 -1.53
C CYS A 418 4.46 -10.02 -1.12
N ASN A 419 4.21 -8.77 -1.47
CA ASN A 419 2.97 -8.06 -1.13
C ASN A 419 1.75 -8.73 -1.78
N VAL A 420 1.81 -9.03 -3.08
CA VAL A 420 0.71 -9.74 -3.77
C VAL A 420 0.55 -11.15 -3.23
N MET A 421 1.64 -11.90 -3.09
CA MET A 421 1.57 -13.28 -2.61
C MET A 421 1.02 -13.37 -1.19
N SER A 422 1.28 -12.37 -0.35
CA SER A 422 0.70 -12.32 1.00
C SER A 422 -0.82 -12.22 0.96
N TYR A 423 -1.40 -11.37 0.11
CA TYR A 423 -2.87 -11.28 -0.04
C TYR A 423 -3.48 -12.54 -0.64
N THR A 424 -2.84 -13.10 -1.65
CA THR A 424 -3.37 -14.28 -2.36
C THR A 424 -3.34 -15.48 -1.44
N LEU A 425 -2.20 -15.75 -0.80
CA LEU A 425 -2.05 -16.83 0.15
C LEU A 425 -3.03 -16.69 1.32
N TYR A 426 -3.14 -15.49 1.90
CA TYR A 426 -4.07 -15.21 3.00
C TYR A 426 -5.53 -15.47 2.59
N SER A 427 -5.97 -14.95 1.45
CA SER A 427 -7.34 -15.19 0.94
C SER A 427 -7.60 -16.66 0.62
N LYS A 428 -6.60 -17.41 0.14
CA LYS A 428 -6.72 -18.86 -0.12
C LYS A 428 -6.80 -19.68 1.18
N ILE A 429 -6.07 -19.30 2.23
CA ILE A 429 -6.13 -19.94 3.56
C ILE A 429 -7.51 -19.78 4.19
N LEU A 430 -8.14 -18.61 4.03
CA LEU A 430 -9.48 -18.33 4.57
C LEU A 430 -10.59 -19.11 3.86
N GLY A 431 -10.41 -19.42 2.57
CA GLY A 431 -11.39 -20.16 1.77
C GLY A 431 -12.70 -19.39 1.57
N PRO A 432 -13.84 -20.08 1.37
CA PRO A 432 -15.12 -19.44 1.06
C PRO A 432 -15.80 -18.74 2.26
N LYS A 433 -15.19 -18.79 3.45
CA LYS A 433 -15.71 -18.16 4.66
C LYS A 433 -15.68 -16.63 4.57
N PRO A 434 -16.53 -15.91 5.31
CA PRO A 434 -16.59 -14.45 5.26
C PRO A 434 -15.24 -13.80 5.63
N GLN A 435 -14.56 -13.23 4.61
CA GLN A 435 -13.17 -12.78 4.73
C GLN A 435 -13.00 -11.32 5.20
N GLY A 436 -14.09 -10.56 5.38
CA GLY A 436 -14.04 -9.12 5.68
C GLY A 436 -13.22 -8.78 6.93
N VAL A 437 -13.55 -9.39 8.09
CA VAL A 437 -12.81 -9.18 9.35
C VAL A 437 -11.33 -9.54 9.21
N TYR A 438 -11.04 -10.68 8.59
CA TYR A 438 -9.67 -11.16 8.42
C TYR A 438 -8.85 -10.24 7.51
N MET A 439 -9.44 -9.77 6.41
CA MET A 439 -8.82 -8.77 5.52
C MET A 439 -8.66 -7.43 6.23
N GLY A 440 -9.61 -7.08 7.10
CA GLY A 440 -9.52 -5.91 7.98
C GLY A 440 -8.31 -5.95 8.90
N TRP A 441 -8.07 -7.08 9.59
CA TRP A 441 -6.89 -7.27 10.43
C TRP A 441 -5.58 -7.32 9.64
N LEU A 442 -5.60 -7.91 8.45
CA LEU A 442 -4.42 -7.90 7.57
C LEU A 442 -4.08 -6.46 7.14
N THR A 443 -5.06 -5.67 6.70
CA THR A 443 -4.84 -4.27 6.35
C THR A 443 -4.42 -3.44 7.57
N ALA A 444 -4.99 -3.70 8.74
CA ALA A 444 -4.61 -3.02 9.98
C ALA A 444 -3.16 -3.29 10.36
N SER A 445 -2.68 -4.54 10.29
CA SER A 445 -1.28 -4.86 10.58
C SER A 445 -0.34 -4.16 9.60
N GLY A 446 -0.72 -4.08 8.33
CA GLY A 446 0.05 -3.32 7.34
C GLY A 446 0.12 -1.81 7.59
N SER A 447 -0.96 -1.21 8.09
CA SER A 447 -0.94 0.18 8.53
C SER A 447 -0.09 0.37 9.80
N GLY A 448 -0.18 -0.56 10.76
CA GLY A 448 0.69 -0.56 11.93
C GLY A 448 2.17 -0.65 11.57
N ALA A 449 2.53 -1.49 10.60
CA ALA A 449 3.88 -1.61 10.08
C ALA A 449 4.40 -0.28 9.49
N ARG A 450 3.58 0.42 8.70
CA ARG A 450 3.90 1.74 8.13
C ARG A 450 4.00 2.85 9.18
N THR A 451 3.31 2.73 10.31
CA THR A 451 3.45 3.68 11.42
C THR A 451 4.71 3.42 12.24
N LEU A 452 5.04 2.15 12.51
CA LEU A 452 6.15 1.77 13.40
C LEU A 452 7.51 1.78 12.70
N GLY A 453 7.56 1.45 11.41
CA GLY A 453 8.80 1.38 10.62
C GLY A 453 9.64 2.67 10.67
N PRO A 454 9.06 3.84 10.31
CA PRO A 454 9.78 5.12 10.34
C PRO A 454 10.34 5.47 11.72
N VAL A 455 9.57 5.20 12.79
CA VAL A 455 9.98 5.46 14.18
C VAL A 455 11.15 4.56 14.58
N PHE A 456 11.05 3.27 14.27
CA PHE A 456 12.11 2.31 14.53
C PHE A 456 13.40 2.70 13.81
N VAL A 457 13.35 2.94 12.50
CA VAL A 457 14.56 3.23 11.72
C VAL A 457 15.16 4.58 12.07
N SER A 458 14.34 5.61 12.30
CA SER A 458 14.85 6.93 12.66
C SER A 458 15.67 6.88 13.96
N HIS A 459 15.20 6.13 14.96
CA HIS A 459 15.92 5.96 16.22
C HIS A 459 17.20 5.13 16.06
N VAL A 460 17.12 3.99 15.37
CA VAL A 460 18.28 3.11 15.15
C VAL A 460 19.35 3.79 14.29
N TYR A 461 18.94 4.48 13.23
CA TYR A 461 19.84 5.16 12.30
C TYR A 461 20.61 6.29 12.97
N THR A 462 19.93 7.15 13.74
CA THR A 462 20.56 8.28 14.43
C THR A 462 21.51 7.84 15.55
N MET A 463 21.19 6.76 16.26
CA MET A 463 22.01 6.32 17.41
C MET A 463 23.13 5.35 17.02
N LEU A 464 22.85 4.39 16.13
CA LEU A 464 23.75 3.28 15.82
C LEU A 464 24.29 3.32 14.38
N GLY A 465 23.73 4.16 13.52
CA GLY A 465 24.14 4.30 12.13
C GLY A 465 23.60 3.22 11.17
N PRO A 466 23.92 3.33 9.87
CA PRO A 466 23.34 2.51 8.81
C PRO A 466 23.70 1.02 8.92
N ARG A 467 24.90 0.69 9.42
CA ARG A 467 25.34 -0.71 9.53
C ARG A 467 24.41 -1.52 10.46
N TRP A 468 24.06 -0.95 11.61
CA TRP A 468 23.13 -1.60 12.55
C TRP A 468 21.70 -1.56 12.03
N ALA A 469 21.27 -0.47 11.41
CA ALA A 469 19.94 -0.36 10.80
C ALA A 469 19.70 -1.47 9.76
N PHE A 470 20.59 -1.61 8.78
CA PHE A 470 20.45 -2.63 7.73
C PHE A 470 20.71 -4.05 8.24
N SER A 471 21.59 -4.23 9.23
CA SER A 471 21.81 -5.55 9.83
C SER A 471 20.57 -6.05 10.57
N LEU A 472 19.88 -5.19 11.32
CA LEU A 472 18.62 -5.55 11.99
C LEU A 472 17.52 -5.89 10.98
N ILE A 473 17.43 -5.13 9.88
CA ILE A 473 16.49 -5.44 8.78
C ILE A 473 16.80 -6.81 8.17
N CYS A 474 18.07 -7.11 7.87
CA CYS A 474 18.47 -8.43 7.37
C CYS A 474 18.07 -9.55 8.34
N SER A 475 18.28 -9.37 9.64
CA SER A 475 17.85 -10.34 10.66
C SER A 475 16.33 -10.53 10.69
N ILE A 476 15.55 -9.44 10.55
CA ILE A 476 14.08 -9.50 10.48
C ILE A 476 13.61 -10.25 9.23
N VAL A 477 14.22 -9.99 8.06
CA VAL A 477 13.91 -10.72 6.82
C VAL A 477 14.26 -12.20 6.95
N LEU A 478 15.43 -12.52 7.52
CA LEU A 478 15.84 -13.90 7.74
C LEU A 478 14.89 -14.63 8.68
N ALA A 479 14.45 -13.97 9.77
CA ALA A 479 13.44 -14.51 10.66
C ALA A 479 12.10 -14.77 9.94
N ALA A 480 11.69 -13.89 9.03
CA ALA A 480 10.50 -14.11 8.20
C ALA A 480 10.67 -15.32 7.25
N ILE A 481 11.84 -15.49 6.65
CA ILE A 481 12.16 -16.65 5.81
C ILE A 481 12.09 -17.94 6.64
N VAL A 482 12.70 -17.96 7.83
CA VAL A 482 12.66 -19.11 8.74
C VAL A 482 11.22 -19.42 9.18
N LEU A 483 10.44 -18.40 9.54
CA LEU A 483 9.03 -18.55 9.91
C LEU A 483 8.19 -19.13 8.77
N LEU A 484 8.39 -18.63 7.55
CA LEU A 484 7.71 -19.13 6.35
C LEU A 484 8.08 -20.59 6.07
N MET A 485 9.36 -20.96 6.19
CA MET A 485 9.81 -22.34 6.02
C MET A 485 9.25 -23.28 7.10
N ALA A 486 9.24 -22.84 8.36
CA ALA A 486 8.69 -23.63 9.46
C ALA A 486 7.19 -23.89 9.27
N MET A 487 6.44 -22.89 8.81
CA MET A 487 4.99 -22.98 8.60
C MET A 487 4.60 -23.39 7.17
N TYR A 488 5.57 -23.76 6.33
CA TYR A 488 5.37 -24.01 4.89
C TYR A 488 4.29 -25.04 4.60
N ARG A 489 4.21 -26.10 5.43
CA ARG A 489 3.21 -27.17 5.31
C ARG A 489 1.81 -26.76 5.75
N ARG A 490 1.68 -25.74 6.60
CA ARG A 490 0.38 -25.22 7.08
C ARG A 490 -0.22 -24.14 6.19
N LEU A 491 0.61 -23.42 5.45
CA LEU A 491 0.20 -22.34 4.55
C LEU A 491 -0.38 -22.87 3.22
N ILE A 492 -1.36 -23.76 3.31
CA ILE A 492 -2.06 -24.35 2.15
C ILE A 492 -3.46 -23.74 2.00
N ALA A 493 -4.00 -23.78 0.78
CA ALA A 493 -5.36 -23.31 0.54
C ALA A 493 -6.39 -24.14 1.32
N PHE A 494 -7.48 -23.50 1.73
CA PHE A 494 -8.56 -24.15 2.48
C PHE A 494 -9.09 -25.41 1.76
N SER A 495 -9.33 -25.31 0.46
CA SER A 495 -9.81 -26.41 -0.38
C SER A 495 -8.85 -27.60 -0.42
N VAL A 496 -7.54 -27.33 -0.52
CA VAL A 496 -6.48 -28.36 -0.53
C VAL A 496 -6.43 -29.07 0.82
N ARG A 497 -6.50 -28.32 1.92
CA ARG A 497 -6.46 -28.89 3.29
C ARG A 497 -7.55 -29.92 3.53
N TYR A 498 -8.74 -29.69 3.01
CA TYR A 498 -9.88 -30.59 3.15
C TYR A 498 -10.05 -31.53 1.94
N GLY A 499 -9.02 -31.68 1.10
CA GLY A 499 -8.99 -32.65 -0.01
C GLY A 499 -9.98 -32.35 -1.15
N ARG A 500 -10.49 -31.12 -1.25
CA ARG A 500 -11.47 -30.72 -2.28
C ARG A 500 -10.81 -30.48 -3.64
N ILE A 501 -9.52 -30.13 -3.65
CA ILE A 501 -8.73 -29.81 -4.84
C ILE A 501 -7.30 -30.33 -4.63
N GLN A 502 -6.68 -30.90 -5.68
CA GLN A 502 -5.26 -31.27 -5.70
C GLN A 502 -4.40 -30.05 -6.06
N GLU A 503 -3.23 -29.90 -5.41
CA GLU A 503 -2.31 -28.76 -5.57
C GLU A 503 -1.73 -28.60 -6.98
#